data_AF-A0A7T6AQV9-F1
#
_entry.id   AF-A0A7T6AQV9-F1
#
_cell.length_a   1.000
_cell.length_b   1.000
_cell.length_c   1.000
_cell.angle_alpha   90.00
_cell.angle_beta   90.00
_cell.angle_gamma   90.00
#
_symmetry.space_group_name_H-M   'P 1'
#
loop_
_entity.id
_entity.type
_entity.pdbx_description
1 polymer ?
#
loop_
_entity_poly.entity_id
_entity_poly.type
_entity_poly.pdbx_seq_one_letter_code
_entity_poly.pdbx_strand_id
1 'polypeptide(L)'
;MALQRIIVADRIVLDNLFTEEGYDLEKSADNLADMRGQIIMNYLEETYPGVEVCVDIGIQKEPGPEQPVEVTAYISDEEMDPEQSVIIRKQLVEPLTITRTDRTWAVRLP
;
A
#
# COMPACT_ATOMS: atom_id res chain seq x y z
N MET A 1 5.19 18.74 18.82
CA MET A 1 3.88 18.10 18.68
C MET A 1 4.11 16.68 18.19
N ALA A 2 3.42 15.68 18.72
CA ALA A 2 3.65 14.28 18.39
C ALA A 2 2.63 13.81 17.35
N LEU A 3 3.10 13.05 16.35
CA LEU A 3 2.28 12.37 15.35
C LEU A 3 1.24 11.47 16.06
N GLN A 4 0.00 11.46 15.56
CA GLN A 4 -1.09 10.69 16.18
C GLN A 4 -1.77 9.72 15.23
N ARG A 5 -1.88 10.06 13.94
CA ARG A 5 -2.47 9.18 12.93
C ARG A 5 -1.71 9.26 11.60
N ILE A 6 -1.59 8.14 10.92
CA ILE A 6 -1.14 8.04 9.52
C ILE A 6 -2.24 7.36 8.72
N ILE A 7 -2.65 7.98 7.62
CA ILE A 7 -3.54 7.38 6.62
C ILE A 7 -2.69 7.08 5.38
N VAL A 8 -2.79 5.85 4.88
CA VAL A 8 -2.13 5.41 3.67
C VAL A 8 -3.18 4.92 2.68
N ALA A 9 -3.19 5.48 1.48
CA ALA A 9 -4.02 5.03 0.38
C ALA A 9 -3.15 4.53 -0.76
N ASP A 10 -3.46 3.33 -1.26
CA ASP A 10 -2.72 2.69 -2.34
C ASP A 10 -3.69 2.10 -3.39
N ARG A 11 -3.17 1.82 -4.58
CA ARG A 11 -3.96 1.29 -5.68
C ARG A 11 -3.23 0.22 -6.46
N ILE A 12 -3.92 -0.89 -6.68
CA ILE A 12 -3.50 -1.98 -7.55
C ILE A 12 -4.28 -1.90 -8.86
N VAL A 13 -3.57 -1.90 -9.99
CA VAL A 13 -4.19 -1.94 -11.33
C VAL A 13 -4.09 -3.37 -11.84
N LEU A 14 -5.23 -4.03 -12.09
CA LEU A 14 -5.26 -5.46 -12.48
C LEU A 14 -4.43 -5.75 -13.73
N ASP A 15 -4.58 -4.92 -14.76
CA ASP A 15 -3.90 -5.10 -16.05
C ASP A 15 -2.37 -5.00 -15.95
N ASN A 16 -1.83 -4.51 -14.83
CA ASN A 16 -0.39 -4.41 -14.62
C ASN A 16 0.19 -5.59 -13.82
N LEU A 17 -0.65 -6.51 -13.32
CA LEU A 17 -0.19 -7.58 -12.41
C LEU A 17 0.64 -8.64 -13.13
N PHE A 18 0.20 -9.07 -14.31
CA PHE A 18 0.86 -10.11 -15.08
C PHE A 18 0.83 -9.80 -16.57
N THR A 19 1.95 -10.05 -17.24
CA THR A 19 2.03 -10.06 -18.70
C THR A 19 1.81 -11.46 -19.28
N GLU A 20 1.76 -12.48 -18.42
CA GLU A 20 1.63 -13.90 -18.78
C GLU A 20 0.19 -14.37 -18.58
N GLU A 21 -0.31 -15.22 -19.48
CA GLU A 21 -1.60 -15.88 -19.30
C GLU A 21 -1.53 -16.97 -18.21
N GLY A 22 -2.69 -17.38 -17.69
CA GLY A 22 -2.81 -18.49 -16.74
C GLY A 22 -2.88 -18.10 -15.27
N TYR A 23 -3.05 -16.81 -14.97
CA TYR A 23 -3.28 -16.31 -13.61
C TYR A 23 -4.73 -15.86 -13.41
N ASP A 24 -5.25 -16.10 -12.22
CA ASP A 24 -6.51 -15.50 -11.75
C ASP A 24 -6.21 -14.07 -11.29
N LEU A 25 -6.47 -13.09 -12.16
CA LEU A 25 -6.12 -11.70 -11.92
C LEU A 25 -6.86 -11.11 -10.72
N GLU A 26 -8.15 -11.41 -10.56
CA GLU A 26 -8.97 -10.87 -9.47
C GLU A 26 -8.48 -11.41 -8.13
N LYS A 27 -8.34 -12.73 -8.01
CA LYS A 27 -7.88 -13.33 -6.76
C LYS A 27 -6.43 -12.97 -6.41
N SER A 28 -5.58 -12.80 -7.43
CA SER A 28 -4.21 -12.34 -7.23
C SER A 28 -4.17 -10.88 -6.78
N ALA A 29 -5.04 -10.02 -7.32
CA ALA A 29 -5.17 -8.63 -6.91
C ALA A 29 -5.61 -8.51 -5.45
N ASP A 30 -6.63 -9.29 -5.04
CA ASP A 30 -7.12 -9.33 -3.67
C ASP A 30 -6.02 -9.76 -2.69
N ASN A 31 -5.32 -10.87 -3.00
CA ASN A 31 -4.20 -11.34 -2.18
C ASN A 31 -3.07 -10.30 -2.07
N LEU A 32 -2.76 -9.60 -3.18
CA LEU A 32 -1.75 -8.55 -3.18
C LEU A 32 -2.19 -7.34 -2.36
N ALA A 33 -3.47 -6.98 -2.39
CA ALA A 33 -4.03 -5.90 -1.58
C ALA A 33 -3.88 -6.22 -0.09
N ASP A 34 -4.30 -7.41 0.33
CA ASP A 34 -4.17 -7.84 1.73
C ASP A 34 -2.71 -7.84 2.19
N MET A 35 -1.81 -8.38 1.37
CA MET A 35 -0.39 -8.47 1.68
C MET A 35 0.27 -7.08 1.78
N ARG A 36 0.02 -6.18 0.82
CA ARG A 36 0.52 -4.80 0.87
C ARG A 36 -0.03 -4.06 2.10
N GLY A 37 -1.30 -4.26 2.41
CA GLY A 37 -1.96 -3.66 3.57
C GLY A 37 -1.26 -4.06 4.87
N GLN A 38 -1.02 -5.36 5.05
CA GLN A 38 -0.30 -5.89 6.21
C GLN A 38 1.14 -5.38 6.30
N ILE A 39 1.86 -5.33 5.18
CA ILE A 39 3.25 -4.85 5.16
C ILE A 39 3.34 -3.37 5.55
N ILE A 40 2.47 -2.52 4.99
CA ILE A 40 2.41 -1.09 5.36
C ILE A 40 2.09 -0.95 6.84
N MET A 41 1.06 -1.67 7.32
CA MET A 41 0.60 -1.58 8.70
C MET A 41 1.69 -2.01 9.68
N ASN A 42 2.27 -3.19 9.50
CA ASN A 42 3.35 -3.70 10.35
C ASN A 42 4.55 -2.75 10.37
N TYR A 43 4.99 -2.28 9.20
CA TYR A 43 6.14 -1.38 9.11
C TYR A 43 5.89 -0.06 9.84
N LEU A 44 4.72 0.56 9.66
CA LEU A 44 4.41 1.85 10.28
C LEU A 44 4.14 1.71 11.77
N GLU A 45 3.48 0.65 12.23
CA GLU A 45 3.27 0.41 13.67
C GLU A 45 4.59 0.14 14.41
N GLU A 46 5.54 -0.55 13.78
CA GLU A 46 6.89 -0.74 14.33
C GLU A 46 7.71 0.55 14.34
N THR A 47 7.62 1.34 13.27
CA THR A 47 8.40 2.59 13.10
C THR A 47 7.84 3.73 13.95
N TYR A 48 6.52 3.78 14.11
CA TYR A 48 5.78 4.84 14.80
C TYR A 48 4.90 4.25 15.92
N PRO A 49 5.50 3.74 17.01
CA PRO A 49 4.74 3.07 18.06
C PRO A 49 3.75 4.03 18.74
N GLY A 50 2.49 3.56 18.86
CA GLY A 50 1.40 4.32 19.48
C GLY A 50 0.69 5.31 18.54
N VAL A 51 1.05 5.33 17.26
CA VAL A 51 0.34 6.09 16.21
C VAL A 51 -0.76 5.21 15.61
N GLU A 52 -1.94 5.77 15.38
CA GLU A 52 -3.02 5.09 14.67
C GLU A 52 -2.68 4.98 13.18
N VAL A 53 -2.66 3.77 12.64
CA VAL A 53 -2.38 3.53 11.21
C VAL A 53 -3.65 3.05 10.53
N CYS A 54 -4.07 3.74 9.48
CA CYS A 54 -5.17 3.33 8.62
C CYS A 54 -4.64 3.10 7.20
N VAL A 55 -4.87 1.92 6.65
CA VAL A 55 -4.43 1.56 5.29
C VAL A 55 -5.65 1.19 4.46
N ASP A 56 -5.81 1.83 3.32
CA ASP A 56 -6.83 1.51 2.32
C ASP A 56 -6.16 1.18 0.99
N ILE A 57 -6.47 0.01 0.42
CA ILE A 57 -5.89 -0.45 -0.84
C ILE A 57 -7.01 -0.75 -1.81
N GLY A 58 -7.14 0.14 -2.79
CA GLY A 58 -8.13 0.01 -3.86
C GLY A 58 -7.65 -0.89 -4.98
N ILE A 59 -8.58 -1.62 -5.59
CA ILE A 59 -8.33 -2.44 -6.77
C ILE A 59 -9.03 -1.80 -7.98
N GLN A 60 -8.25 -1.44 -8.98
CA GLN A 60 -8.72 -0.83 -10.23
C GLN A 60 -8.73 -1.87 -11.35
N LYS A 61 -9.93 -2.19 -11.84
CA LYS A 61 -10.14 -3.14 -12.94
C LYS A 61 -9.82 -2.53 -14.31
N GLU A 62 -10.08 -1.24 -14.48
CA GLU A 62 -9.82 -0.57 -15.75
C GLU A 62 -8.34 -0.15 -15.86
N PRO A 63 -7.71 -0.31 -17.04
CA PRO A 63 -6.35 0.16 -17.24
C PRO A 63 -6.24 1.66 -16.98
N GLY A 64 -5.20 2.05 -16.26
CA GLY A 64 -4.92 3.43 -15.89
C GLY A 64 -3.48 3.60 -15.45
N PRO A 65 -3.02 4.86 -15.28
CA PRO A 65 -1.67 5.10 -14.80
C PRO A 65 -1.49 4.51 -13.40
N GLU A 66 -0.33 3.90 -13.15
CA GLU A 66 0.05 3.60 -11.77
C GLU A 66 0.15 4.92 -11.00
N GLN A 67 -0.52 4.96 -9.85
CA GLN A 67 -0.42 6.07 -8.92
C GLN A 67 0.55 5.70 -7.80
N PRO A 68 1.41 6.63 -7.37
CA PRO A 68 2.21 6.40 -6.19
C PRO A 68 1.29 6.29 -4.96
N VAL A 69 1.75 5.56 -3.95
CA VAL A 69 1.08 5.50 -2.65
C VAL A 69 0.92 6.91 -2.09
N GLU A 70 -0.29 7.22 -1.63
CA GLU A 70 -0.61 8.46 -0.94
C GLU A 70 -0.50 8.24 0.56
N VAL A 71 0.14 9.19 1.24
CA VAL A 71 0.29 9.16 2.69
C VAL A 71 -0.09 10.52 3.23
N THR A 72 -0.91 10.54 4.28
CA THR A 72 -1.29 11.75 5.00
C THR A 72 -1.09 11.52 6.49
N ALA A 73 -0.27 12.35 7.12
CA ALA A 73 0.01 12.31 8.56
C ALA A 73 -0.77 13.39 9.32
N TYR A 74 -1.21 13.08 10.54
CA TYR A 74 -2.01 13.98 11.37
C TYR A 74 -1.43 14.14 12.77
N ILE A 75 -1.54 15.36 13.30
CA ILE A 75 -1.38 15.68 14.72
C ILE A 75 -2.75 16.12 15.21
N SER A 76 -3.36 15.36 16.12
CA SER A 76 -4.78 15.54 16.44
C SER A 76 -5.62 15.48 15.17
N ASP A 77 -6.46 16.47 14.92
CA ASP A 77 -7.33 16.56 13.76
C ASP A 77 -6.76 17.45 12.65
N GLU A 78 -5.51 17.94 12.82
CA GLU A 78 -4.84 18.77 11.84
C GLU A 78 -3.89 17.93 10.99
N GLU A 79 -4.03 18.05 9.68
CA GLU A 79 -3.06 17.50 8.73
C GLU A 79 -1.69 18.14 8.98
N MET A 80 -0.68 17.29 9.10
CA MET A 80 0.70 17.74 9.25
C MET A 80 1.22 18.43 7.99
N ASP A 81 2.35 19.13 8.13
CA ASP A 81 3.09 19.64 6.99
C ASP A 81 3.28 18.53 5.92
N PRO A 82 2.97 18.82 4.63
CA PRO A 82 3.18 17.90 3.52
C PRO A 82 4.57 17.26 3.48
N GLU A 83 5.61 17.92 4.00
CA GLU A 83 6.97 17.36 4.05
C GLU A 83 7.05 16.06 4.87
N GLN A 84 6.33 15.95 6.00
CA GLN A 84 6.34 14.74 6.82
C GLN A 84 5.61 13.58 6.15
N SER A 85 4.47 13.86 5.54
CA SER A 85 3.75 12.92 4.68
C SER A 85 4.63 12.38 3.55
N VAL A 86 5.45 13.25 2.93
CA VAL A 86 6.43 12.84 1.89
C VAL A 86 7.55 11.96 2.46
N ILE A 87 8.04 12.23 3.66
CA ILE A 87 9.07 11.41 4.32
C ILE A 87 8.54 10.01 4.60
N ILE A 88 7.34 9.90 5.19
CA ILE A 88 6.72 8.59 5.49
C ILE A 88 6.47 7.82 4.20
N ARG A 89 5.96 8.48 3.14
CA ARG A 89 5.80 7.83 1.83
C ARG A 89 7.11 7.25 1.31
N LYS A 90 8.24 7.95 1.46
CA LYS A 90 9.56 7.46 1.01
C LYS A 90 10.01 6.22 1.78
N GLN A 91 9.68 6.13 3.06
CA GLN A 91 10.00 4.95 3.89
C GLN A 91 9.24 3.70 3.44
N LEU A 92 8.05 3.86 2.86
CA LEU A 92 7.23 2.75 2.35
C LEU A 92 7.71 2.19 1.00
N VAL A 93 8.63 2.86 0.28
CA VAL A 93 9.07 2.45 -1.06
C VAL A 93 9.74 1.06 -1.04
N GLU A 94 10.66 0.85 -0.10
CA GLU A 94 11.38 -0.42 0.03
C GLU A 94 10.45 -1.60 0.41
N PRO A 95 9.65 -1.55 1.49
CA PRO A 95 8.76 -2.65 1.85
C PRO A 95 7.74 -2.99 0.75
N LEU A 96 7.23 -1.98 0.04
CA LEU A 96 6.30 -2.20 -1.09
C LEU A 96 6.98 -2.79 -2.33
N THR A 97 8.27 -2.52 -2.54
CA THR A 97 9.05 -3.14 -3.62
C THR A 97 9.29 -4.62 -3.35
N ILE A 98 9.56 -5.00 -2.09
CA ILE A 98 9.70 -6.41 -1.69
C ILE A 98 8.42 -7.17 -2.00
N THR A 99 7.27 -6.57 -1.67
CA THR A 99 5.94 -7.18 -1.90
C THR A 99 5.67 -7.48 -3.38
N ARG A 100 6.16 -6.64 -4.30
CA ARG A 100 6.02 -6.90 -5.75
C ARG A 100 6.91 -8.05 -6.24
N THR A 101 8.02 -8.31 -5.56
CA THR A 101 8.99 -9.35 -5.96
C THR A 101 8.59 -10.73 -5.44
N ASP A 102 8.08 -10.78 -4.20
CA ASP A 102 7.46 -11.98 -3.65
C ASP A 102 6.13 -12.24 -4.37
N ARG A 103 6.02 -13.33 -5.13
CA ARG A 103 4.79 -13.69 -5.87
C ARG A 103 3.91 -14.69 -5.12
N THR A 104 4.05 -14.84 -3.80
CA THR A 104 3.19 -15.73 -3.00
C THR A 104 1.70 -15.35 -3.05
N TRP A 105 1.37 -14.10 -3.42
CA TRP A 105 0.00 -13.65 -3.68
C TRP A 105 -0.58 -14.15 -5.01
N ALA A 106 0.26 -14.59 -5.96
CA ALA A 106 -0.17 -14.95 -7.31
C ALA A 106 -0.90 -16.30 -7.31
N VAL A 107 -2.10 -16.32 -7.90
CA VAL A 107 -2.93 -17.52 -8.04
C VAL A 107 -2.97 -17.94 -9.51
N ARG A 108 -2.66 -19.21 -9.78
CA ARG A 108 -2.81 -19.80 -11.11
C ARG A 108 -4.21 -20.34 -11.34
N LEU A 109 -4.68 -20.20 -12.58
CA LEU A 109 -5.89 -20.85 -13.04
C LEU A 109 -5.68 -22.39 -13.06
N PRO A 110 -6.73 -23.16 -12.73
CA PRO A 110 -6.68 -24.63 -12.72
C PRO A 110 -6.48 -25.24 -14.11
#